data_AF-A0A7C0W584-F1
#
_entry.id   AF-A0A7C0W584-F1
#
_cell.length_a   1.000
_cell.length_b   1.000
_cell.length_c   1.000
_cell.angle_alpha   90.00
_cell.angle_beta   90.00
_cell.angle_gamma   90.00
#
_symmetry.space_group_name_H-M   'P 1'
#
loop_
_entity.id
_entity.type
_entity.pdbx_description
1 polymer ?
#
loop_
_entity_poly.entity_id
_entity_poly.type
_entity_poly.pdbx_seq_one_letter_code
_entity_poly.pdbx_strand_id
1 'polypeptide(L)'
;MKIAIHQSGPIGGRAASVLLAERRLDLLGLLDQDPAGDPRVVRVEDLSQWDVLVSDTSTPTTLLARAVAADIPLVLSAELAESASIPLFAEASLVAMARCLEYESDIDSSLVAITRPGTPLRKGTRVVFPPPIGSLKALRRRDGLLVAPTDGDWGGLIISGNRHSTGVADHAAFLAGIALAAAAIVMATSDLPIGAVRVEDVAGPYLDAAESAGLEIARFQRP
;
A
#
# COMPACT_ATOMS: atom_id res chain seq x y z
N MET A 1 -2.93 -8.37 17.12
CA MET A 1 -2.88 -6.97 16.67
C MET A 1 -4.26 -6.34 16.73
N LYS A 2 -4.36 -5.12 17.24
CA LYS A 2 -5.55 -4.26 17.18
C LYS A 2 -5.28 -3.12 16.22
N ILE A 3 -5.98 -3.07 15.09
CA ILE A 3 -5.78 -2.05 14.05
C ILE A 3 -7.00 -1.13 13.96
N ALA A 4 -6.81 0.17 14.15
CA ALA A 4 -7.85 1.17 13.93
C ALA A 4 -7.80 1.65 12.48
N ILE A 5 -8.96 1.79 11.84
CA ILE A 5 -9.08 2.25 10.46
C ILE A 5 -10.14 3.35 10.33
N HIS A 6 -9.76 4.43 9.67
CA HIS A 6 -10.66 5.47 9.20
C HIS A 6 -10.91 5.28 7.69
N GLN A 7 -12.11 4.85 7.33
CA GLN A 7 -12.47 4.54 5.94
C GLN A 7 -13.13 5.75 5.27
N SER A 8 -12.36 6.57 4.57
CA SER A 8 -12.87 7.73 3.84
C SER A 8 -13.28 7.42 2.40
N GLY A 9 -12.71 6.37 1.82
CA GLY A 9 -12.91 5.98 0.44
C GLY A 9 -12.91 4.46 0.23
N PRO A 10 -12.87 4.02 -1.04
CA PRO A 10 -12.97 2.60 -1.38
C PRO A 10 -11.72 1.80 -0.96
N ILE A 11 -10.56 2.44 -0.83
CA ILE A 11 -9.31 1.75 -0.45
C ILE A 11 -9.39 1.29 1.01
N GLY A 12 -9.92 2.14 1.90
CA GLY A 12 -10.08 1.83 3.32
C GLY A 12 -10.99 0.63 3.55
N GLY A 13 -12.12 0.55 2.86
CA GLY A 13 -13.02 -0.63 2.94
C GLY A 13 -12.37 -1.91 2.42
N ARG A 14 -11.54 -1.83 1.37
CA ARG A 14 -10.76 -2.98 0.87
C ARG A 14 -9.68 -3.39 1.85
N ALA A 15 -8.93 -2.44 2.41
CA ALA A 15 -7.92 -2.69 3.43
C ALA A 15 -8.53 -3.36 4.68
N ALA A 16 -9.69 -2.88 5.15
CA ALA A 16 -10.42 -3.53 6.25
C ALA A 16 -10.79 -4.98 5.94
N SER A 17 -11.27 -5.26 4.73
CA SER A 17 -11.60 -6.62 4.30
C SER A 17 -10.36 -7.53 4.29
N VAL A 18 -9.23 -7.02 3.82
CA VAL A 18 -7.92 -7.71 3.84
C VAL A 18 -7.46 -7.97 5.28
N LEU A 19 -7.52 -6.95 6.14
CA LEU A 19 -7.14 -7.08 7.55
C LEU A 19 -8.00 -8.09 8.31
N LEU A 20 -9.30 -8.17 8.01
CA LEU A 20 -10.17 -9.19 8.63
C LEU A 20 -9.80 -10.62 8.23
N ALA A 21 -9.11 -10.82 7.11
CA ALA A 21 -8.56 -12.12 6.72
C ALA A 21 -7.21 -12.43 7.40
N GLU A 22 -6.53 -11.44 7.98
CA GLU A 22 -5.26 -11.62 8.68
C GLU A 22 -5.47 -12.39 9.98
N ARG A 23 -4.75 -13.50 10.15
CA ARG A 23 -4.92 -14.41 11.29
C ARG A 23 -4.46 -13.81 12.61
N ARG A 24 -3.48 -12.91 12.57
CA ARG A 24 -2.94 -12.23 13.75
C ARG A 24 -3.74 -11.00 14.16
N LEU A 25 -4.82 -10.68 13.45
CA LEU A 25 -5.73 -9.60 13.82
C LEU A 25 -6.65 -10.06 14.96
N ASP A 26 -6.58 -9.35 16.08
CA ASP A 26 -7.45 -9.54 17.24
C ASP A 26 -8.73 -8.71 17.10
N LEU A 27 -8.58 -7.41 16.77
CA LEU A 27 -9.69 -6.47 16.58
C LEU A 27 -9.41 -5.52 15.42
N LEU A 28 -10.45 -5.20 14.66
CA LEU A 28 -10.49 -4.09 13.70
C LEU A 28 -11.39 -3.00 14.26
N GLY A 29 -10.84 -1.80 14.43
CA GLY A 29 -11.54 -0.65 14.96
C GLY A 29 -12.01 0.26 13.85
N LEU A 30 -13.30 0.55 13.76
CA LEU A 30 -13.80 1.57 12.86
C LEU A 30 -13.80 2.93 13.56
N LEU A 31 -13.02 3.85 13.01
CA LEU A 31 -12.99 5.24 13.48
C LEU A 31 -14.12 6.02 12.82
N ASP A 32 -14.92 6.71 13.64
CA ASP A 32 -16.01 7.58 13.20
C ASP A 32 -17.13 6.86 12.40
N GLN A 33 -17.20 5.53 12.49
CA GLN A 33 -18.21 4.69 11.85
C GLN A 33 -18.69 3.59 12.79
N ASP A 34 -19.90 3.10 12.56
CA ASP A 34 -20.48 2.02 13.34
C ASP A 34 -20.12 0.63 12.76
N PRO A 35 -19.80 -0.35 13.61
CA PRO A 35 -19.46 -1.71 13.17
C PRO A 35 -20.66 -2.46 12.62
N ALA A 36 -20.43 -3.39 11.68
CA ALA A 36 -21.46 -4.27 11.16
C ALA A 36 -20.96 -5.72 10.98
N GLY A 37 -21.71 -6.68 11.55
CA GLY A 37 -21.70 -8.09 11.16
C GLY A 37 -20.59 -8.99 11.72
N ASP A 38 -19.34 -8.53 11.83
CA ASP A 38 -18.21 -9.35 12.33
C ASP A 38 -17.88 -9.00 13.79
N PRO A 39 -17.79 -9.98 14.72
CA PRO A 39 -17.51 -9.74 16.13
C PRO A 39 -16.11 -9.17 16.41
N ARG A 40 -15.17 -9.25 15.47
CA ARG A 40 -13.84 -8.62 15.57
C ARG A 40 -13.87 -7.15 15.16
N VAL A 41 -14.97 -6.67 14.59
CA VAL A 41 -15.13 -5.27 14.16
C VAL A 41 -15.85 -4.50 15.26
N VAL A 42 -15.19 -3.49 15.80
CA VAL A 42 -15.70 -2.67 16.89
C VAL A 42 -15.58 -1.18 16.56
N ARG A 43 -16.36 -0.35 17.24
CA ARG A 43 -16.19 1.10 17.18
C ARG A 43 -14.96 1.51 18.00
N VAL A 44 -14.18 2.47 17.50
CA VAL A 44 -13.06 3.05 18.24
C VAL A 44 -13.58 4.12 19.20
N GLU A 45 -13.48 3.86 20.50
CA GLU A 45 -13.80 4.84 21.57
C GLU A 45 -12.55 5.56 22.08
N ASP A 46 -11.42 4.85 22.16
CA ASP A 46 -10.13 5.36 22.61
C ASP A 46 -9.03 4.82 21.69
N LEU A 47 -8.32 5.73 21.00
CA LEU A 47 -7.25 5.38 20.06
C LEU A 47 -5.99 4.85 20.77
N SER A 48 -5.74 5.21 22.03
CA SER A 48 -4.54 4.77 22.77
C SER A 48 -4.50 3.26 23.05
N GLN A 49 -5.63 2.56 22.85
CA GLN A 49 -5.76 1.11 23.02
C GLN A 49 -5.43 0.31 21.75
N TRP A 50 -5.02 0.97 20.67
CA TRP A 50 -4.78 0.40 19.36
C TRP A 50 -3.30 0.41 19.00
N ASP A 51 -2.86 -0.56 18.21
CA ASP A 51 -1.45 -0.70 17.83
C ASP A 51 -1.07 0.26 16.69
N VAL A 52 -2.04 0.68 15.87
CA VAL A 52 -1.83 1.57 14.72
C VAL A 52 -3.16 2.18 14.26
N LEU A 53 -3.11 3.40 13.74
CA LEU A 53 -4.19 4.03 12.98
C LEU A 53 -3.89 4.01 11.48
N VAL A 54 -4.89 3.67 10.68
CA VAL A 54 -4.78 3.55 9.22
C VAL A 54 -5.86 4.39 8.55
N SER A 55 -5.54 5.05 7.44
CA SER A 55 -6.53 5.82 6.69
C SER A 55 -6.22 5.90 5.20
N ASP A 56 -7.28 5.96 4.41
CA ASP A 56 -7.19 6.23 2.97
C ASP A 56 -7.56 7.67 2.58
N THR A 57 -7.66 8.57 3.56
CA THR A 57 -8.06 9.97 3.32
C THR A 57 -7.02 10.75 2.54
N SER A 58 -7.50 11.62 1.65
CA SER A 58 -6.67 12.59 0.94
C SER A 58 -6.33 13.83 1.79
N THR A 59 -6.93 13.99 2.97
CA THR A 59 -6.72 15.14 3.86
C THR A 59 -6.39 14.66 5.29
N PRO A 60 -5.16 14.18 5.54
CA PRO A 60 -4.82 13.41 6.74
C PRO A 60 -4.46 14.24 7.97
N THR A 61 -4.38 15.57 7.88
CA THR A 61 -3.87 16.45 8.96
C THR A 61 -4.59 16.23 10.30
N THR A 62 -5.92 16.09 10.29
CA THR A 62 -6.69 15.85 11.53
C THR A 62 -6.45 14.45 12.11
N LEU A 63 -6.18 13.45 11.27
CA LEU A 63 -5.86 12.09 11.72
C LEU A 63 -4.45 12.01 12.27
N LEU A 64 -3.50 12.74 11.69
CA LEU A 64 -2.15 12.88 12.25
C LEU A 64 -2.21 13.43 13.68
N ALA A 65 -2.96 14.50 13.90
CA ALA A 65 -3.12 15.06 15.25
C ALA A 65 -3.73 14.05 16.24
N ARG A 66 -4.70 13.24 15.82
CA ARG A 66 -5.32 12.20 16.66
C ARG A 66 -4.35 11.07 16.98
N ALA A 67 -3.59 10.58 16.00
CA ALA A 67 -2.59 9.53 16.21
C ALA A 67 -1.47 10.00 17.15
N VAL A 68 -0.98 11.23 16.95
CA VAL A 68 0.01 11.86 17.85
C VAL A 68 -0.53 11.99 19.27
N ALA A 69 -1.79 12.44 19.44
CA ALA A 69 -2.39 12.58 20.76
C ALA A 69 -2.59 11.24 21.48
N ALA A 70 -2.77 10.15 20.72
CA ALA A 70 -2.90 8.79 21.23
C ALA A 70 -1.56 8.05 21.37
N ASP A 71 -0.46 8.65 20.90
CA ASP A 71 0.88 8.05 20.84
C ASP A 71 0.93 6.71 20.08
N ILE A 72 0.23 6.64 18.94
CA ILE A 72 0.19 5.44 18.10
C ILE A 72 0.73 5.72 16.69
N PRO A 73 1.33 4.74 16.02
CA PRO A 73 1.73 4.85 14.63
C PRO A 73 0.57 5.22 13.69
N LEU A 74 0.89 5.88 12.58
CA LEU A 74 -0.06 6.23 11.54
C LEU A 74 0.35 5.72 10.16
N VAL A 75 -0.60 5.15 9.44
CA VAL A 75 -0.47 4.71 8.04
C VAL A 75 -1.47 5.46 7.17
N LEU A 76 -0.98 6.01 6.05
CA LEU A 76 -1.77 6.78 5.09
C LEU A 76 -1.58 6.23 3.68
N SER A 77 -2.66 6.14 2.92
CA SER A 77 -2.57 5.90 1.46
C SER A 77 -2.00 7.10 0.71
N ALA A 78 -2.16 8.31 1.24
CA ALA A 78 -1.71 9.56 0.66
C ALA A 78 -0.29 9.93 1.11
N GLU A 79 0.42 10.68 0.26
CA GLU A 79 1.67 11.36 0.65
C GLU A 79 1.37 12.41 1.74
N LEU A 80 2.30 12.58 2.68
CA LEU A 80 2.26 13.63 3.69
C LEU A 80 3.68 14.16 3.95
N ALA A 81 3.89 15.46 3.76
CA ALA A 81 5.20 16.09 3.91
C ALA A 81 5.49 16.60 5.34
N GLU A 82 4.60 16.33 6.28
CA GLU A 82 4.71 16.79 7.68
C GLU A 82 5.61 15.84 8.49
N SER A 83 6.42 16.39 9.39
CA SER A 83 7.15 15.58 10.37
C SER A 83 6.22 15.13 11.50
N ALA A 84 6.35 13.89 11.93
CA ALA A 84 5.55 13.32 13.01
C ALA A 84 6.43 12.94 14.22
N SER A 85 5.88 13.09 15.43
CA SER A 85 6.49 12.61 16.68
C SER A 85 6.17 11.13 16.98
N ILE A 86 5.52 10.47 16.03
CA ILE A 86 5.17 9.04 16.01
C ILE A 86 5.74 8.43 14.73
N PRO A 87 5.85 7.10 14.62
CA PRO A 87 6.10 6.44 13.35
C PRO A 87 4.98 6.74 12.34
N LEU A 88 5.35 7.22 11.15
CA LEU A 88 4.43 7.60 10.07
C LEU A 88 4.82 6.91 8.76
N PHE A 89 3.95 6.03 8.26
CA PHE A 89 4.06 5.48 6.91
C PHE A 89 3.10 6.24 5.99
N ALA A 90 3.64 7.16 5.19
CA ALA A 90 2.88 7.88 4.16
C ALA A 90 3.00 7.18 2.79
N GLU A 91 2.02 7.40 1.92
CA GLU A 91 1.97 6.84 0.56
C GLU A 91 1.96 5.29 0.50
N ALA A 92 1.24 4.63 1.41
CA ALA A 92 0.98 3.19 1.35
C ALA A 92 0.16 2.83 0.10
N SER A 93 0.87 2.55 -0.99
CA SER A 93 0.33 2.52 -2.34
C SER A 93 1.07 1.54 -3.24
N LEU A 94 0.63 1.44 -4.50
CA LEU A 94 1.34 0.67 -5.52
C LEU A 94 2.75 1.20 -5.80
N VAL A 95 3.01 2.50 -5.55
CA VAL A 95 4.36 3.08 -5.62
C VAL A 95 5.24 2.48 -4.53
N ALA A 96 4.77 2.46 -3.28
CA ALA A 96 5.50 1.86 -2.16
C ALA A 96 5.80 0.38 -2.43
N MET A 97 4.80 -0.37 -2.88
CA MET A 97 4.97 -1.78 -3.23
C MET A 97 6.00 -2.00 -4.35
N ALA A 98 5.99 -1.15 -5.39
CA ALA A 98 6.99 -1.22 -6.46
C ALA A 98 8.41 -0.91 -5.96
N ARG A 99 8.55 0.00 -5.00
CA ARG A 99 9.85 0.32 -4.38
C ARG A 99 10.35 -0.79 -3.46
N CYS A 100 9.48 -1.38 -2.64
CA CYS A 100 9.85 -2.55 -1.84
C CYS A 100 10.29 -3.72 -2.73
N LEU A 101 9.53 -4.01 -3.79
CA LEU A 101 9.91 -5.03 -4.75
C LEU A 101 11.22 -4.68 -5.45
N GLU A 102 11.46 -3.43 -5.82
CA GLU A 102 12.73 -3.01 -6.46
C GLU A 102 13.92 -3.24 -5.53
N TYR A 103 13.76 -2.90 -4.25
CA TYR A 103 14.78 -3.10 -3.23
C TYR A 103 15.10 -4.59 -3.01
N GLU A 104 14.07 -5.43 -2.91
CA GLU A 104 14.20 -6.87 -2.63
C GLU A 104 14.54 -7.72 -3.85
N SER A 105 14.36 -7.18 -5.08
CA SER A 105 14.46 -8.00 -6.29
C SER A 105 15.87 -8.53 -6.57
N ASP A 106 16.94 -7.96 -5.99
CA ASP A 106 18.35 -8.26 -6.32
C ASP A 106 18.64 -8.18 -7.84
N ILE A 107 17.71 -7.57 -8.58
CA ILE A 107 17.75 -7.36 -10.01
C ILE A 107 18.42 -6.00 -10.19
N ASP A 108 19.47 -5.96 -11.00
CA ASP A 108 19.96 -4.70 -11.57
C ASP A 108 18.85 -4.15 -12.49
N SER A 109 17.96 -3.37 -11.88
CA SER A 109 16.66 -3.01 -12.45
C SER A 109 16.87 -1.99 -13.56
N SER A 110 16.44 -2.34 -14.77
CA SER A 110 16.49 -1.42 -15.90
C SER A 110 15.21 -0.57 -16.01
N LEU A 111 14.13 -1.05 -15.40
CA LEU A 111 12.80 -0.48 -15.53
C LEU A 111 11.92 -0.87 -14.34
N VAL A 112 11.32 0.14 -13.71
CA VAL A 112 10.19 -0.01 -12.78
C VAL A 112 9.01 0.77 -13.33
N ALA A 113 7.86 0.12 -13.40
CA ALA A 113 6.64 0.73 -13.91
C ALA A 113 5.42 0.32 -13.08
N ILE A 114 4.47 1.24 -12.95
CA ILE A 114 3.17 1.02 -12.34
C ILE A 114 2.04 1.53 -13.23
N THR A 115 0.85 1.00 -13.02
CA THR A 115 -0.38 1.60 -13.52
C THR A 115 -0.91 2.67 -12.57
N ARG A 116 -1.69 3.62 -13.09
CA ARG A 116 -2.48 4.57 -12.28
C ARG A 116 -3.82 4.82 -12.96
N PRO A 117 -4.92 5.10 -12.23
CA PRO A 117 -6.16 5.55 -12.85
C PRO A 117 -5.95 6.77 -13.76
N GLY A 118 -6.48 6.71 -14.99
CA GLY A 118 -6.46 7.84 -15.94
C GLY A 118 -6.52 7.41 -17.39
N THR A 119 -6.69 8.38 -18.30
CA THR A 119 -6.81 8.11 -19.75
C THR A 119 -5.52 7.51 -20.32
N PRO A 120 -5.59 6.35 -21.00
CA PRO A 120 -4.44 5.73 -21.64
C PRO A 120 -3.70 6.65 -22.60
N LEU A 121 -2.37 6.56 -22.59
CA LEU A 121 -1.51 7.44 -23.38
C LEU A 121 -1.36 6.96 -24.83
N ARG A 122 -1.32 7.92 -25.77
CA ARG A 122 -1.02 7.65 -27.19
C ARG A 122 0.47 7.60 -27.51
N LYS A 123 1.32 8.23 -26.68
CA LYS A 123 2.78 8.33 -26.85
C LYS A 123 3.48 8.03 -25.53
N GLY A 124 4.73 7.58 -25.61
CA GLY A 124 5.55 7.25 -24.44
C GLY A 124 6.29 5.91 -24.59
N THR A 125 6.95 5.51 -23.51
CA THR A 125 7.66 4.24 -23.41
C THR A 125 6.64 3.10 -23.38
N ARG A 126 6.86 2.06 -24.19
CA ARG A 126 6.02 0.86 -24.13
C ARG A 126 6.43 0.01 -22.93
N VAL A 127 5.47 -0.35 -22.09
CA VAL A 127 5.64 -1.24 -20.94
C VAL A 127 4.67 -2.40 -21.11
N VAL A 128 5.12 -3.63 -20.84
CA VAL A 128 4.28 -4.83 -20.88
C VAL A 128 4.07 -5.31 -19.46
N PHE A 129 2.85 -5.13 -18.94
CA PHE A 129 2.45 -5.64 -17.64
C PHE A 129 1.96 -7.08 -17.75
N PRO A 130 1.90 -7.85 -16.64
CA PRO A 130 1.27 -9.17 -16.64
C PRO A 130 -0.19 -9.11 -17.12
N PRO A 131 -0.73 -10.22 -17.67
CA PRO A 131 -2.16 -10.33 -17.94
C PRO A 131 -2.99 -10.06 -16.68
N PRO A 132 -4.19 -9.46 -16.81
CA PRO A 132 -4.88 -9.11 -18.06
C PRO A 132 -4.54 -7.70 -18.60
N ILE A 133 -3.66 -6.93 -17.95
CA ILE A 133 -3.36 -5.54 -18.31
C ILE A 133 -2.70 -5.45 -19.69
N GLY A 134 -1.67 -6.28 -19.90
CA GLY A 134 -0.92 -6.30 -21.15
C GLY A 134 -0.10 -5.03 -21.41
N SER A 135 -0.02 -4.60 -22.66
CA SER A 135 0.91 -3.57 -23.11
C SER A 135 0.32 -2.16 -23.01
N LEU A 136 0.96 -1.28 -22.25
CA LEU A 136 0.58 0.13 -22.10
C LEU A 136 1.70 1.09 -22.50
N LYS A 137 1.35 2.37 -22.64
CA LYS A 137 2.29 3.48 -22.80
C LYS A 137 2.44 4.21 -21.47
N ALA A 138 3.68 4.50 -21.10
CA ALA A 138 4.02 5.13 -19.83
C ALA A 138 4.89 6.39 -20.03
N LEU A 139 4.77 7.32 -19.08
CA LEU A 139 5.66 8.46 -18.95
C LEU A 139 6.56 8.28 -17.73
N ARG A 140 7.80 8.77 -17.85
CA ARG A 140 8.78 8.72 -16.77
C ARG A 140 8.58 9.90 -15.82
N ARG A 141 8.43 9.62 -14.53
CA ARG A 141 8.50 10.61 -13.44
C ARG A 141 9.96 11.03 -13.20
N ARG A 142 10.15 12.10 -12.42
CA ARG A 142 11.49 12.63 -12.08
C ARG A 142 12.35 11.62 -11.32
N ASP A 143 11.72 10.75 -10.54
CA ASP A 143 12.34 9.69 -9.73
C ASP A 143 12.60 8.39 -10.53
N GLY A 144 12.49 8.45 -11.86
CA GLY A 144 12.76 7.33 -12.76
C GLY A 144 11.59 6.36 -12.97
N LEU A 145 10.55 6.39 -12.12
CA LEU A 145 9.39 5.51 -12.19
C LEU A 145 8.58 5.78 -13.47
N LEU A 146 8.23 4.71 -14.20
CA LEU A 146 7.30 4.80 -15.33
C LEU A 146 5.85 4.65 -14.83
N VAL A 147 4.99 5.60 -15.19
CA VAL A 147 3.57 5.55 -14.83
C VAL A 147 2.73 5.41 -16.09
N ALA A 148 1.94 4.35 -16.16
CA ALA A 148 1.00 4.04 -17.23
C ALA A 148 -0.44 4.31 -16.77
N PRO A 149 -1.10 5.36 -17.27
CA PRO A 149 -2.52 5.56 -17.02
C PRO A 149 -3.36 4.42 -17.60
N THR A 150 -4.37 3.97 -16.86
CA THR A 150 -5.38 2.99 -17.30
C THR A 150 -6.78 3.43 -16.89
N ASP A 151 -7.74 3.23 -17.80
CA ASP A 151 -9.15 3.55 -17.64
C ASP A 151 -9.99 2.36 -17.13
N GLY A 152 -9.37 1.19 -16.96
CA GLY A 152 -10.01 -0.02 -16.44
C GLY A 152 -9.79 -0.22 -14.94
N ASP A 153 -10.44 -1.26 -14.43
CA ASP A 153 -10.37 -1.65 -13.01
C ASP A 153 -9.07 -2.34 -12.63
N TRP A 154 -8.21 -2.68 -13.60
CA TRP A 154 -6.96 -3.39 -13.37
C TRP A 154 -5.83 -2.44 -12.98
N GLY A 155 -5.09 -2.84 -11.95
CA GLY A 155 -3.84 -2.22 -11.54
C GLY A 155 -2.70 -3.23 -11.60
N GLY A 156 -1.48 -2.75 -11.79
CA GLY A 156 -0.32 -3.60 -11.79
C GLY A 156 0.98 -2.84 -11.72
N LEU A 157 2.01 -3.57 -11.35
CA LEU A 157 3.39 -3.10 -11.34
C LEU A 157 4.26 -4.12 -12.06
N ILE A 158 5.36 -3.64 -12.62
CA ILE A 158 6.39 -4.50 -13.17
C ILE A 158 7.77 -3.92 -12.90
N ILE A 159 8.68 -4.79 -12.52
CA ILE A 159 10.12 -4.57 -12.40
C ILE A 159 10.78 -5.45 -13.44
N SER A 160 11.57 -4.85 -14.32
CA SER A 160 12.27 -5.57 -15.38
C SER A 160 13.76 -5.32 -15.31
N GLY A 161 14.50 -6.39 -15.09
CA GLY A 161 15.94 -6.44 -15.27
C GLY A 161 16.33 -6.91 -16.67
N ASN A 162 17.63 -7.15 -16.82
CA ASN A 162 18.20 -7.66 -18.07
C ASN A 162 17.74 -9.09 -18.39
N ARG A 163 17.51 -9.94 -17.38
CA ARG A 163 17.20 -11.37 -17.54
C ARG A 163 15.84 -11.79 -16.96
N HIS A 164 15.38 -11.10 -15.92
CA HIS A 164 14.19 -11.46 -15.17
C HIS A 164 13.25 -10.26 -15.02
N SER A 165 11.96 -10.55 -15.02
CA SER A 165 10.91 -9.58 -14.72
C SER A 165 10.04 -10.12 -13.59
N THR A 166 9.69 -9.25 -12.67
CA THR A 166 8.75 -9.51 -11.57
C THR A 166 7.58 -8.56 -11.74
N GLY A 167 6.35 -9.03 -11.59
CA GLY A 167 5.19 -8.17 -11.72
C GLY A 167 3.98 -8.69 -10.97
N VAL A 168 3.05 -7.77 -10.75
CA VAL A 168 1.75 -8.00 -10.12
C VAL A 168 0.70 -7.41 -11.04
N ALA A 169 -0.44 -8.10 -11.19
CA ALA A 169 -1.62 -7.56 -11.84
C ALA A 169 -2.87 -8.08 -11.13
N ASP A 170 -3.72 -7.16 -10.66
CA ASP A 170 -5.00 -7.48 -10.04
C ASP A 170 -5.92 -6.25 -10.12
N HIS A 171 -7.11 -6.32 -9.53
CA HIS A 171 -8.00 -5.18 -9.42
C HIS A 171 -7.30 -4.03 -8.65
N ALA A 172 -7.27 -2.83 -9.23
CA ALA A 172 -6.50 -1.68 -8.72
C ALA A 172 -6.87 -1.31 -7.29
N ALA A 173 -8.17 -1.27 -6.97
CA ALA A 173 -8.64 -1.01 -5.61
C ALA A 173 -8.26 -2.12 -4.61
N PHE A 174 -8.11 -3.37 -5.08
CA PHE A 174 -7.67 -4.48 -4.24
C PHE A 174 -6.18 -4.37 -3.94
N LEU A 175 -5.34 -4.11 -4.96
CA LEU A 175 -3.91 -3.86 -4.76
C LEU A 175 -3.64 -2.67 -3.83
N ALA A 176 -4.42 -1.59 -3.96
CA ALA A 176 -4.33 -0.45 -3.05
C ALA A 176 -4.74 -0.83 -1.62
N GLY A 177 -5.77 -1.68 -1.47
CA GLY A 177 -6.19 -2.22 -0.18
C GLY A 177 -5.12 -3.09 0.48
N ILE A 178 -4.48 -3.99 -0.29
CA ILE A 178 -3.33 -4.78 0.17
C ILE A 178 -2.20 -3.86 0.59
N ALA A 179 -1.85 -2.87 -0.25
CA ALA A 179 -0.74 -1.97 0.04
C ALA A 179 -0.92 -1.23 1.37
N LEU A 180 -2.16 -0.79 1.65
CA LEU A 180 -2.52 -0.12 2.90
C LEU A 180 -2.55 -1.09 4.10
N ALA A 181 -3.11 -2.28 3.93
CA ALA A 181 -3.18 -3.30 4.97
C ALA A 181 -1.79 -3.86 5.34
N ALA A 182 -0.91 -4.07 4.36
CA ALA A 182 0.46 -4.53 4.58
C ALA A 182 1.25 -3.53 5.42
N ALA A 183 1.16 -2.22 5.10
CA ALA A 183 1.76 -1.18 5.94
C ALA A 183 1.17 -1.21 7.36
N ALA A 184 -0.14 -1.37 7.52
CA ALA A 184 -0.76 -1.47 8.84
C ALA A 184 -0.22 -2.64 9.66
N ILE A 185 -0.08 -3.82 9.06
CA ILE A 185 0.46 -5.02 9.73
C ILE A 185 1.91 -4.79 10.17
N VAL A 186 2.75 -4.24 9.29
CA VAL A 186 4.15 -3.93 9.61
C VAL A 186 4.23 -2.94 10.77
N MET A 187 3.48 -1.84 10.70
CA MET A 187 3.50 -0.79 11.72
C MET A 187 2.92 -1.25 13.05
N ALA A 188 1.98 -2.21 13.06
CA ALA A 188 1.43 -2.81 14.27
C ALA A 188 2.36 -3.84 14.94
N THR A 189 3.39 -4.34 14.24
CA THR A 189 4.21 -5.46 14.72
C THR A 189 5.69 -5.16 14.83
N SER A 190 6.13 -4.02 14.30
CA SER A 190 7.54 -3.63 14.25
C SER A 190 7.79 -2.47 15.21
N ASP A 191 8.94 -2.51 15.88
CA ASP A 191 9.46 -1.36 16.63
C ASP A 191 10.17 -0.42 15.64
N LEU A 192 9.47 0.65 15.25
CA LEU A 192 9.92 1.59 14.20
C LEU A 192 10.28 2.95 14.79
N PRO A 193 11.29 3.63 14.23
CA PRO A 193 11.70 4.93 14.73
C PRO A 193 10.59 5.98 14.55
N ILE A 194 10.60 6.98 15.43
CA ILE A 194 9.77 8.17 15.30
C ILE A 194 10.08 8.88 13.98
N GLY A 195 9.02 9.33 13.30
CA GLY A 195 9.11 10.08 12.05
C GLY A 195 8.67 9.27 10.84
N ALA A 196 9.07 9.74 9.65
CA ALA A 196 8.70 9.11 8.40
C ALA A 196 9.40 7.75 8.25
N VAL A 197 8.61 6.69 8.16
CA VAL A 197 9.07 5.33 7.85
C VAL A 197 9.26 5.24 6.35
N ARG A 198 10.48 4.89 5.91
CA ARG A 198 10.76 4.72 4.50
C ARG A 198 10.50 3.28 4.10
N VAL A 199 10.01 3.09 2.89
CA VAL A 199 9.71 1.76 2.33
C VAL A 199 10.93 0.84 2.33
N GLU A 200 12.12 1.38 2.12
CA GLU A 200 13.40 0.65 2.17
C GLU A 200 13.74 0.10 3.55
N ASP A 201 13.28 0.74 4.64
CA ASP A 201 13.55 0.29 6.01
C ASP A 201 12.69 -0.92 6.38
N VAL A 202 11.61 -1.15 5.63
CA VAL A 202 10.60 -2.18 5.91
C VAL A 202 10.26 -3.04 4.68
N ALA A 203 11.12 -3.06 3.66
CA ALA A 203 10.82 -3.66 2.36
C ALA A 203 10.43 -5.14 2.49
N GLY A 204 11.30 -5.98 3.08
CA GLY A 204 11.01 -7.39 3.37
C GLY A 204 9.73 -7.60 4.18
N PRO A 205 9.61 -7.06 5.41
CA PRO A 205 8.40 -7.20 6.23
C PRO A 205 7.11 -6.73 5.53
N TYR A 206 7.19 -5.67 4.72
CA TYR A 206 6.07 -5.14 3.96
C TYR A 206 5.62 -6.11 2.86
N LEU A 207 6.56 -6.71 2.13
CA LEU A 207 6.22 -7.72 1.13
C LEU A 207 5.69 -9.01 1.75
N ASP A 208 6.27 -9.47 2.86
CA ASP A 208 5.77 -10.64 3.59
C ASP A 208 4.33 -10.41 4.07
N ALA A 209 4.03 -9.21 4.58
CA ALA A 209 2.68 -8.82 4.96
C ALA A 209 1.74 -8.72 3.75
N ALA A 210 2.21 -8.20 2.62
CA ALA A 210 1.42 -8.11 1.39
C ALA A 210 1.11 -9.51 0.81
N GLU A 211 2.08 -10.43 0.78
CA GLU A 211 1.87 -11.82 0.36
C GLU A 211 0.89 -12.53 1.29
N SER A 212 1.02 -12.36 2.61
CA SER A 212 0.08 -12.90 3.60
C SER A 212 -1.34 -12.35 3.43
N ALA A 213 -1.45 -11.10 2.96
CA ALA A 213 -2.70 -10.43 2.60
C ALA A 213 -3.27 -10.85 1.23
N GLY A 214 -2.61 -11.75 0.51
CA GLY A 214 -3.07 -12.31 -0.77
C GLY A 214 -2.44 -11.68 -2.02
N LEU A 215 -1.32 -10.95 -1.88
CA LEU A 215 -0.56 -10.48 -3.04
C LEU A 215 0.07 -11.66 -3.78
N GLU A 216 -0.24 -11.80 -5.06
CA GLU A 216 0.42 -12.77 -5.93
C GLU A 216 1.47 -12.09 -6.81
N ILE A 217 2.74 -12.49 -6.63
CA ILE A 217 3.86 -11.96 -7.40
C ILE A 217 4.24 -12.98 -8.48
N ALA A 218 4.13 -12.57 -9.73
CA ALA A 218 4.52 -13.38 -10.86
C ALA A 218 5.95 -13.05 -11.30
N ARG A 219 6.78 -14.09 -11.47
CA ARG A 219 8.18 -13.99 -11.92
C ARG A 219 8.33 -14.65 -13.28
N PHE A 220 8.96 -13.96 -14.22
CA PHE A 220 9.13 -14.43 -15.60
C PHE A 220 10.56 -14.20 -16.07
N GLN A 221 11.09 -15.13 -16.86
CA GLN A 221 12.35 -14.96 -17.57
C GLN A 221 12.07 -14.40 -18.96
N ARG A 222 12.86 -13.41 -19.40
CA ARG A 222 12.86 -13.06 -20.83
C ARG A 222 13.49 -14.23 -21.60
N PRO A 223 12.86 -14.72 -22.69
CA PRO A 223 13.44 -15.78 -23.52
C PRO A 223 14.77 -15.36 -24.16
#